data_AF-A0A9E4CCL3-F1
#
_entry.id   AF-A0A9E4CCL3-F1
#
_cell.length_a   1.000
_cell.length_b   1.000
_cell.length_c   1.000
_cell.angle_alpha   90.00
_cell.angle_beta   90.00
_cell.angle_gamma   90.00
#
_symmetry.space_group_name_H-M   'P 1'
#
loop_
_entity.id
_entity.type
_entity.pdbx_description
1 polymer ?
#
loop_
_entity_poly.entity_id
_entity_poly.type
_entity_poly.pdbx_seq_one_letter_code
_entity_poly.pdbx_strand_id
1 'polypeptide(L)'
;MTQSPVFFLTQTGQAALDGAAAIAQSRQQQEVTPKDLLAALLLQQGTLVQRLFEQLQLDMEPLRQTVDAPAKLPRLRGEGPPLSTATSAIVGYASKEAQHLGHGHVDSIHLLMGMLYEQDQPGSRMLTDAGLSLYDLRRALASRPKQQVKQSTERPSLGAVRPSPIFLIPLLLMLGAGGALWTNPQDNWIKPLTFLFAIGGWVTALCIHEFGHALVAYFGGDTSVRDQGYLTLNPLKYTHPFYSLVIPLIFMFMGGIGLPGAAVYVNRFALRNAWWDRFTSAGGPLGTLVFIALTTWPFALDWQRWVTEENYFFWPALAFMGFLQVTALIFNLIPLPPLDGWGIISPSFSWETRVKVSQYGGFSLLLLFILLNSGSGITLWFWNSVFQVASWFNLPQSMIGQGFDQFMLW
;
A
#
# COMPACT_ATOMS: atom_id res chain seq x y z
N MET A 1 -2.14 25.72 -15.84
CA MET A 1 -3.17 25.33 -14.85
C MET A 1 -2.73 24.01 -14.22
N THR A 2 -1.86 24.08 -13.23
CA THR A 2 -1.37 22.92 -12.48
C THR A 2 -2.46 22.46 -11.53
N GLN A 3 -3.06 21.30 -11.81
CA GLN A 3 -4.01 20.68 -10.90
C GLN A 3 -3.27 20.34 -9.60
N SER A 4 -3.64 21.00 -8.51
CA SER A 4 -3.21 20.63 -7.16
C SER A 4 -3.66 19.19 -6.89
N PRO A 5 -2.82 18.34 -6.28
CA PRO A 5 -3.25 16.99 -5.90
C PRO A 5 -4.47 17.10 -5.00
N VAL A 6 -5.52 16.32 -5.27
CA VAL A 6 -6.73 16.29 -4.42
C VAL A 6 -6.35 15.57 -3.13
N PHE A 7 -6.07 16.33 -2.07
CA PHE A 7 -5.81 15.82 -0.73
C PHE A 7 -7.12 15.81 0.07
N PHE A 8 -7.44 14.71 0.74
CA PHE A 8 -8.56 14.68 1.69
C PHE A 8 -8.10 15.24 3.04
N LEU A 9 -8.43 16.50 3.30
CA LEU A 9 -8.16 17.16 4.58
C LEU A 9 -9.25 16.80 5.60
N THR A 10 -8.85 16.58 6.84
CA THR A 10 -9.77 16.56 7.99
C THR A 10 -10.28 17.98 8.29
N GLN A 11 -11.33 18.11 9.12
CA GLN A 11 -11.82 19.43 9.55
C GLN A 11 -10.72 20.28 10.21
N THR A 12 -9.87 19.67 11.02
CA THR A 12 -8.74 20.33 11.71
C THR A 12 -7.61 20.70 10.75
N GLY A 13 -7.33 19.85 9.75
CA GLY A 13 -6.39 20.15 8.66
C GLY A 13 -6.86 21.31 7.79
N GLN A 14 -8.14 21.31 7.39
CA GLN A 14 -8.76 22.38 6.63
C GLN A 14 -8.76 23.70 7.43
N ALA A 15 -9.18 23.66 8.69
CA ALA A 15 -9.21 24.83 9.56
C ALA A 15 -7.81 25.44 9.78
N ALA A 16 -6.74 24.65 9.69
CA ALA A 16 -5.37 25.15 9.80
C ALA A 16 -4.99 25.97 8.55
N LEU A 17 -5.31 25.47 7.35
CA LEU A 17 -5.06 26.17 6.09
C LEU A 17 -5.94 27.43 5.96
N ASP A 18 -7.22 27.34 6.32
CA ASP A 18 -8.12 28.49 6.31
C ASP A 18 -7.66 29.57 7.31
N GLY A 19 -7.20 29.14 8.48
CA GLY A 19 -6.61 30.04 9.48
C GLY A 19 -5.33 30.71 8.99
N ALA A 20 -4.47 29.96 8.30
CA ALA A 20 -3.24 30.49 7.71
C ALA A 20 -3.55 31.52 6.61
N ALA A 21 -4.54 31.23 5.77
CA ALA A 21 -5.04 32.16 4.76
C ALA A 21 -5.62 33.44 5.39
N ALA A 22 -6.35 33.32 6.50
CA ALA A 22 -6.90 34.46 7.21
C ALA A 22 -5.81 35.36 7.82
N ILE A 23 -4.75 34.75 8.36
CA ILE A 23 -3.58 35.46 8.89
C ILE A 23 -2.86 36.19 7.75
N ALA A 24 -2.55 35.50 6.65
CA ALA A 24 -1.89 36.09 5.48
C ALA A 24 -2.69 37.26 4.90
N GLN A 25 -4.02 37.10 4.77
CA GLN A 25 -4.92 38.15 4.32
C GLN A 25 -4.92 39.36 5.27
N SER A 26 -4.94 39.13 6.60
CA SER A 26 -4.89 40.22 7.59
C SER A 26 -3.59 41.02 7.54
N ARG A 27 -2.50 40.36 7.11
CA ARG A 27 -1.16 40.95 6.90
C ARG A 27 -0.97 41.53 5.50
N GLN A 28 -2.01 41.49 4.65
CA GLN A 28 -1.97 41.93 3.25
C GLN A 28 -0.89 41.19 2.42
N GLN A 29 -0.62 39.93 2.75
CA GLN A 29 0.33 39.11 2.00
C GLN A 29 -0.34 38.53 0.75
N GLN A 30 0.45 38.37 -0.31
CA GLN A 30 -0.01 37.82 -1.59
C GLN A 30 -0.09 36.28 -1.58
N GLU A 31 0.61 35.62 -0.65
CA GLU A 31 0.66 34.16 -0.53
C GLU A 31 0.64 33.74 0.95
N VAL A 32 0.16 32.53 1.21
CA VAL A 32 0.24 31.89 2.54
C VAL A 32 1.63 31.28 2.71
N THR A 33 2.38 31.77 3.69
CA THR A 33 3.74 31.30 3.98
C THR A 33 3.75 30.20 5.06
N PRO A 34 4.87 29.45 5.22
CA PRO A 34 5.01 28.51 6.32
C PRO A 34 4.83 29.17 7.70
N LYS A 35 5.20 30.45 7.84
CA LYS A 35 5.04 31.21 9.07
C LYS A 35 3.55 31.38 9.44
N ASP A 36 2.70 31.66 8.45
CA ASP A 36 1.26 31.80 8.66
C ASP A 36 0.59 30.47 8.99
N LEU A 37 1.04 29.39 8.35
CA LEU A 37 0.59 28.04 8.66
C LEU A 37 0.96 27.64 10.09
N LEU A 38 2.19 27.91 10.52
CA LEU A 38 2.62 27.63 11.89
C LEU A 38 1.82 28.47 12.89
N ALA A 39 1.64 29.76 12.63
CA ALA A 39 0.83 30.63 13.49
C ALA A 39 -0.61 30.12 13.63
N ALA A 40 -1.23 29.65 12.53
CA ALA A 40 -2.56 29.07 12.57
C ALA A 40 -2.61 27.79 13.41
N LEU A 41 -1.65 26.87 13.23
CA LEU A 41 -1.54 25.62 14.00
C LEU A 41 -1.40 25.88 15.51
N LEU A 42 -0.64 26.91 15.91
CA LEU A 42 -0.44 27.31 17.32
C LEU A 42 -1.69 27.90 18.00
N LEU A 43 -2.65 28.39 17.20
CA LEU A 43 -3.89 29.00 17.68
C LEU A 43 -5.07 28.04 17.73
N GLN A 44 -4.97 26.88 17.08
CA GLN A 44 -6.02 25.87 17.13
C GLN A 44 -6.12 25.25 18.54
N GLN A 45 -7.31 25.34 19.13
CA GLN A 45 -7.57 24.76 20.44
C GLN A 45 -8.14 23.34 20.34
N GLY A 46 -7.80 22.48 21.30
CA GLY A 46 -8.32 21.11 21.40
C GLY A 46 -7.75 20.12 20.37
N THR A 47 -6.78 20.54 19.56
CA THR A 47 -6.17 19.70 18.52
C THR A 47 -5.15 18.72 19.09
N LEU A 48 -4.77 17.75 18.25
CA LEU A 48 -3.73 16.77 18.58
C LEU A 48 -2.37 17.45 18.80
N VAL A 49 -2.12 18.53 18.05
CA VAL A 49 -0.94 19.40 18.07
C VAL A 49 -0.77 20.09 19.42
N GLN A 50 -1.79 20.81 19.91
CA GLN A 50 -1.72 21.51 21.19
C GLN A 50 -1.37 20.55 22.34
N ARG A 51 -2.06 19.40 22.40
CA ARG A 51 -1.80 18.37 23.41
C ARG A 51 -0.39 17.80 23.35
N LEU A 52 0.23 17.75 22.16
CA LEU A 52 1.60 17.25 22.01
C LEU A 52 2.62 18.26 22.53
N PHE A 53 2.40 19.55 22.29
CA PHE A 53 3.25 20.59 22.86
C PHE A 53 3.20 20.59 24.39
N GLU A 54 2.00 20.45 24.96
CA GLU A 54 1.81 20.30 26.42
C GLU A 54 2.53 19.05 26.97
N GLN A 55 2.40 17.91 26.29
CA GLN A 55 3.04 16.66 26.69
C GLN A 55 4.58 16.73 26.62
N LEU A 56 5.12 17.43 25.62
CA LEU A 56 6.55 17.63 25.42
C LEU A 56 7.11 18.78 26.28
N GLN A 57 6.28 19.44 27.09
CA GLN A 57 6.66 20.57 27.95
C GLN A 57 7.37 21.70 27.19
N LEU A 58 6.95 21.93 25.93
CA LEU A 58 7.55 22.96 25.09
C LEU A 58 6.96 24.32 25.44
N ASP A 59 7.83 25.31 25.70
CA ASP A 59 7.41 26.69 25.83
C ASP A 59 7.10 27.25 24.44
N MET A 60 5.81 27.46 24.19
CA MET A 60 5.31 27.88 22.89
C MET A 60 5.28 29.40 22.75
N GLU A 61 5.50 30.18 23.82
CA GLU A 61 5.43 31.64 23.72
C GLU A 61 6.57 32.27 22.90
N PRO A 62 7.83 31.82 23.02
CA PRO A 62 8.89 32.25 22.11
C PRO A 62 8.52 31.98 20.65
N LEU A 63 7.91 30.81 20.39
CA LEU A 63 7.51 30.42 19.05
C LEU A 63 6.35 31.29 18.52
N ARG A 64 5.34 31.58 19.36
CA ARG A 64 4.23 32.49 19.03
C ARG A 64 4.73 33.89 18.71
N GLN A 65 5.69 34.41 19.46
CA GLN A 65 6.33 35.70 19.19
C GLN A 65 7.12 35.67 17.88
N THR A 66 7.90 34.62 17.63
CA THR A 66 8.68 34.47 16.39
C THR A 66 7.80 34.44 15.14
N VAL A 67 6.65 33.76 15.21
CA VAL A 67 5.69 33.73 14.10
C VAL A 67 4.73 34.92 14.09
N ASP A 68 4.86 35.85 15.04
CA ASP A 68 3.99 37.01 15.21
C ASP A 68 2.49 36.59 15.28
N ALA A 69 2.20 35.49 15.99
CA ALA A 69 0.86 34.91 16.03
C ALA A 69 -0.16 35.91 16.61
N PRO A 70 -1.30 36.17 15.93
CA PRO A 70 -2.33 37.03 16.49
C PRO A 70 -2.98 36.38 17.71
N ALA A 71 -3.51 37.18 18.64
CA ALA A 71 -4.15 36.66 19.84
C ALA A 71 -5.35 35.73 19.55
N LYS A 72 -6.02 35.92 18.41
CA LYS A 72 -7.11 35.06 17.90
C LYS A 72 -7.02 34.98 16.38
N LEU A 73 -7.49 33.87 15.83
CA LEU A 73 -7.58 33.68 14.37
C LEU A 73 -8.49 34.76 13.74
N PRO A 74 -7.99 35.51 12.73
CA PRO A 74 -8.82 36.39 11.93
C PRO A 74 -9.88 35.60 11.16
N ARG A 75 -10.95 36.28 10.71
CA ARG A 75 -11.93 35.65 9.80
C ARG A 75 -11.44 35.80 8.37
N LEU A 76 -11.36 34.68 7.66
CA LEU A 76 -11.11 34.67 6.22
C LEU A 76 -12.27 35.36 5.48
N ARG A 77 -11.96 36.28 4.57
CA ARG A 77 -12.95 36.96 3.73
C ARG A 77 -12.77 36.55 2.27
N GLY A 78 -13.79 35.88 1.70
CA GLY A 78 -13.74 35.40 0.32
C GLY A 78 -12.70 34.29 0.13
N GLU A 79 -12.18 34.17 -1.09
CA GLU A 79 -11.05 33.29 -1.36
C GLU A 79 -9.77 33.89 -0.77
N GLY A 80 -9.03 33.08 0.00
CA GLY A 80 -7.76 33.48 0.58
C GLY A 80 -6.63 33.58 -0.45
N PRO A 81 -5.50 34.19 -0.08
CA PRO A 81 -4.31 34.16 -0.93
C PRO A 81 -3.88 32.70 -1.22
N PRO A 82 -3.28 32.42 -2.38
CA PRO A 82 -2.79 31.10 -2.72
C PRO A 82 -1.65 30.65 -1.77
N LEU A 83 -1.42 29.35 -1.70
CA LEU A 83 -0.29 28.80 -0.95
C LEU A 83 1.02 29.13 -1.68
N SER A 84 2.04 29.59 -0.93
CA SER A 84 3.40 29.67 -1.46
C SER A 84 3.94 28.30 -1.86
N THR A 85 5.01 28.26 -2.66
CA THR A 85 5.70 27.01 -3.05
C THR A 85 6.13 26.20 -1.83
N ALA A 86 6.66 26.87 -0.79
CA ALA A 86 7.09 26.21 0.44
C ALA A 86 5.91 25.62 1.23
N THR A 87 4.79 26.36 1.36
CA THR A 87 3.58 25.86 2.04
C THR A 87 2.95 24.70 1.27
N SER A 88 2.93 24.77 -0.07
CA SER A 88 2.46 23.67 -0.93
C SER A 88 3.31 22.41 -0.76
N ALA A 89 4.63 22.56 -0.64
CA ALA A 89 5.54 21.44 -0.35
C ALA A 89 5.25 20.82 1.03
N ILE A 90 5.01 21.64 2.06
CA ILE A 90 4.62 21.18 3.40
C ILE A 90 3.34 20.34 3.36
N VAL A 91 2.32 20.75 2.60
CA VAL A 91 1.08 19.97 2.43
C VAL A 91 1.37 18.64 1.74
N GLY A 92 2.25 18.63 0.73
CA GLY A 92 2.72 17.40 0.09
C GLY A 92 3.44 16.45 1.05
N TYR A 93 4.33 16.98 1.89
CA TYR A 93 5.03 16.20 2.93
C TYR A 93 4.06 15.71 4.02
N ALA A 94 3.10 16.52 4.41
CA ALA A 94 2.03 16.14 5.34
C ALA A 94 1.21 14.97 4.81
N SER A 95 0.89 14.97 3.51
CA SER A 95 0.21 13.84 2.86
C SER A 95 1.05 12.56 2.90
N LYS A 96 2.35 12.65 2.63
CA LYS A 96 3.27 11.50 2.74
C LYS A 96 3.32 10.98 4.17
N GLU A 97 3.37 11.88 5.16
CA GLU A 97 3.41 11.49 6.56
C GLU A 97 2.09 10.86 7.03
N ALA A 98 0.95 11.40 6.61
CA ALA A 98 -0.36 10.79 6.87
C ALA A 98 -0.42 9.36 6.31
N GLN A 99 0.05 9.16 5.08
CA GLN A 99 0.15 7.84 4.47
C GLN A 99 1.09 6.91 5.25
N HIS A 100 2.28 7.38 5.63
CA HIS A 100 3.22 6.61 6.45
C HIS A 100 2.63 6.21 7.82
N LEU A 101 1.79 7.06 8.40
CA LEU A 101 1.15 6.80 9.68
C LEU A 101 -0.10 5.92 9.60
N GLY A 102 -0.54 5.51 8.40
CA GLY A 102 -1.81 4.81 8.25
C GLY A 102 -3.00 5.72 8.55
N HIS A 103 -2.94 6.96 8.06
CA HIS A 103 -4.04 7.94 8.07
C HIS A 103 -4.42 8.32 6.62
N GLY A 104 -5.67 8.04 6.24
CA GLY A 104 -6.20 8.36 4.89
C GLY A 104 -6.54 9.83 4.68
N HIS A 105 -6.36 10.67 5.70
CA HIS A 105 -6.68 12.10 5.65
C HIS A 105 -5.55 12.91 6.30
N VAL A 106 -5.33 14.11 5.78
CA VAL A 106 -4.34 15.05 6.34
C VAL A 106 -4.98 15.85 7.47
N ASP A 107 -4.33 15.86 8.62
CA ASP A 107 -4.74 16.56 9.85
C ASP A 107 -3.70 17.63 10.19
N SER A 108 -4.05 18.57 11.06
CA SER A 108 -3.19 19.58 11.69
C SER A 108 -1.84 19.01 12.14
N ILE A 109 -1.81 17.80 12.72
CA ILE A 109 -0.55 17.15 13.12
C ILE A 109 0.33 16.78 11.93
N HIS A 110 -0.26 16.32 10.83
CA HIS A 110 0.47 15.97 9.63
C HIS A 110 1.05 17.22 8.98
N LEU A 111 0.31 18.33 9.00
CA LEU A 111 0.81 19.63 8.55
C LEU A 111 2.02 20.05 9.39
N LEU A 112 1.94 19.96 10.72
CA LEU A 112 3.07 20.24 11.61
C LEU A 112 4.28 19.32 11.33
N MET A 113 4.05 18.03 11.13
CA MET A 113 5.11 17.07 10.78
C MET A 113 5.70 17.36 9.40
N GLY A 114 4.88 17.75 8.43
CA GLY A 114 5.30 18.19 7.11
C GLY A 114 6.21 19.42 7.16
N MET A 115 6.00 20.33 8.12
CA MET A 115 6.88 21.47 8.37
C MET A 115 8.28 21.06 8.86
N LEU A 116 8.38 19.92 9.55
CA LEU A 116 9.62 19.37 10.08
C LEU A 116 10.28 18.34 9.15
N TYR A 117 9.71 18.12 7.96
CA TYR A 117 10.20 17.11 7.02
C TYR A 117 11.55 17.50 6.40
N GLU A 118 11.75 18.79 6.13
CA GLU A 118 12.94 19.33 5.47
C GLU A 118 13.59 20.42 6.35
N GLN A 119 14.81 20.14 6.85
CA GLN A 119 15.46 20.94 7.90
C GLN A 119 15.80 22.38 7.49
N ASP A 120 15.91 22.64 6.20
CA ASP A 120 16.27 23.97 5.67
C ASP A 120 15.08 24.91 5.48
N GLN A 121 13.86 24.45 5.70
CA GLN A 121 12.68 25.30 5.59
C GLN A 121 12.55 26.24 6.80
N PRO A 122 12.13 27.51 6.62
CA PRO A 122 11.96 28.46 7.72
C PRO A 122 11.07 27.93 8.84
N GLY A 123 10.00 27.20 8.49
CA GLY A 123 9.11 26.57 9.46
C GLY A 123 9.77 25.44 10.26
N SER A 124 10.66 24.66 9.64
CA SER A 124 11.42 23.62 10.34
C SER A 124 12.37 24.25 11.35
N ARG A 125 13.11 25.29 10.96
CA ARG A 125 14.08 25.98 11.83
C ARG A 125 13.40 26.54 13.08
N MET A 126 12.27 27.23 12.90
CA MET A 126 11.48 27.76 14.01
C MET A 126 11.04 26.67 15.00
N LEU A 127 10.60 25.50 14.50
CA LEU A 127 10.19 24.39 15.33
C LEU A 127 11.38 23.70 16.02
N THR A 128 12.50 23.52 15.31
CA THR A 128 13.71 22.93 15.89
C THR A 128 14.37 23.83 16.93
N ASP A 129 14.35 25.14 16.73
CA ASP A 129 14.84 26.14 17.70
C ASP A 129 13.99 26.15 18.96
N ALA A 130 12.68 25.87 18.82
CA ALA A 130 11.77 25.64 19.95
C ALA A 130 11.97 24.28 20.63
N GLY A 131 12.97 23.48 20.23
CA GLY A 131 13.26 22.17 20.81
C GLY A 131 12.40 21.03 20.28
N LEU A 132 11.66 21.24 19.19
CA LEU A 132 10.80 20.22 18.58
C LEU A 132 11.46 19.62 17.34
N SER A 133 11.75 18.31 17.38
CA SER A 133 12.16 17.57 16.20
C SER A 133 11.02 16.71 15.64
N LEU A 134 11.14 16.34 14.36
CA LEU A 134 10.25 15.34 13.75
C LEU A 134 10.29 14.00 14.51
N TYR A 135 11.45 13.67 15.09
CA TYR A 135 11.62 12.47 15.91
C TYR A 135 10.78 12.53 17.18
N ASP A 136 10.79 13.67 17.89
CA ASP A 136 10.04 13.84 19.13
C ASP A 136 8.54 13.79 18.88
N LEU A 137 8.05 14.39 17.79
CA LEU A 137 6.64 14.26 17.39
C LEU A 137 6.26 12.81 17.10
N ARG A 138 7.05 12.11 16.28
CA ARG A 138 6.79 10.69 15.94
C ARG A 138 6.81 9.81 17.20
N ARG A 139 7.78 10.03 18.10
CA ARG A 139 7.90 9.31 19.36
C ARG A 139 6.73 9.62 20.29
N ALA A 140 6.31 10.88 20.40
CA ALA A 140 5.18 11.28 21.23
C ALA A 140 3.85 10.70 20.69
N LEU A 141 3.68 10.65 19.37
CA LEU A 141 2.56 9.96 18.73
C LEU A 141 2.59 8.44 18.98
N ALA A 142 3.77 7.82 18.90
CA ALA A 142 3.94 6.38 19.14
C ALA A 142 3.84 5.97 20.62
N SER A 143 4.18 6.87 21.55
CA SER A 143 4.23 6.61 23.00
C SER A 143 2.95 6.97 23.75
N ARG A 144 2.00 7.64 23.11
CA ARG A 144 0.67 7.80 23.71
C ARG A 144 0.05 6.42 23.94
N PRO A 145 -0.60 6.19 25.10
CA PRO A 145 -1.44 5.01 25.26
C PRO A 145 -2.46 5.05 24.13
N LYS A 146 -2.49 3.99 23.30
CA LYS A 146 -3.33 3.84 22.11
C LYS A 146 -4.60 4.66 22.29
N GLN A 147 -4.63 5.88 21.73
CA GLN A 147 -5.86 6.66 21.75
C GLN A 147 -6.84 5.76 21.02
N GLN A 148 -7.81 5.25 21.78
CA GLN A 148 -8.88 4.43 21.25
C GLN A 148 -9.61 5.31 20.22
N VAL A 149 -9.16 5.32 18.97
CA VAL A 149 -10.07 5.31 17.83
C VAL A 149 -11.00 4.20 18.20
N LYS A 150 -12.20 4.55 18.69
CA LYS A 150 -13.16 3.71 19.40
C LYS A 150 -13.01 2.28 18.88
N GLN A 151 -12.10 1.51 19.49
CA GLN A 151 -11.78 0.20 18.95
C GLN A 151 -13.09 -0.52 19.13
N SER A 152 -13.64 -1.05 18.05
CA SER A 152 -14.83 -1.88 18.19
C SER A 152 -14.48 -2.87 19.30
N THR A 153 -15.18 -2.81 20.43
CA THR A 153 -14.96 -3.73 21.54
C THR A 153 -15.30 -5.16 21.14
N GLU A 154 -15.88 -5.32 19.94
CA GLU A 154 -15.97 -6.57 19.22
C GLU A 154 -14.59 -7.18 19.01
N ARG A 155 -14.39 -8.34 19.65
CA ARG A 155 -13.27 -9.22 19.35
C ARG A 155 -13.27 -9.53 17.84
N PRO A 156 -12.09 -9.64 17.21
CA PRO A 156 -11.99 -10.11 15.84
C PRO A 156 -12.80 -11.38 15.65
N SER A 157 -13.74 -11.37 14.70
CA SER A 157 -14.58 -12.52 14.38
C SER A 157 -14.57 -12.79 12.88
N LEU A 158 -14.67 -14.06 12.49
CA LEU A 158 -14.77 -14.44 11.08
C LEU A 158 -16.07 -13.95 10.44
N GLY A 159 -17.09 -13.59 11.24
CA GLY A 159 -18.34 -12.97 10.73
C GLY A 159 -18.15 -11.58 10.11
N ALA A 160 -16.98 -10.97 10.28
CA ALA A 160 -16.59 -9.75 9.58
C ALA A 160 -16.21 -10.00 8.11
N VAL A 161 -15.87 -11.24 7.74
CA VAL A 161 -15.52 -11.62 6.37
C VAL A 161 -16.80 -11.73 5.54
N ARG A 162 -16.87 -10.95 4.47
CA ARG A 162 -18.05 -10.93 3.58
C ARG A 162 -17.60 -10.85 2.12
N PRO A 163 -17.49 -11.98 1.41
CA PRO A 163 -17.10 -11.97 0.01
C PRO A 163 -18.02 -11.05 -0.80
N SER A 164 -17.42 -10.04 -1.45
CA SER A 164 -18.13 -9.10 -2.31
C SER A 164 -18.58 -9.82 -3.59
N PRO A 165 -19.78 -9.53 -4.13
CA PRO A 165 -20.17 -10.03 -5.45
C PRO A 165 -19.17 -9.64 -6.56
N ILE A 166 -18.44 -8.54 -6.39
CA ILE A 166 -17.40 -8.11 -7.35
C ILE A 166 -16.25 -9.11 -7.43
N PHE A 167 -15.93 -9.82 -6.34
CA PHE A 167 -14.93 -10.88 -6.34
C PHE A 167 -15.32 -12.06 -7.24
N LEU A 168 -16.61 -12.28 -7.48
CA LEU A 168 -17.08 -13.33 -8.38
C LEU A 168 -16.70 -13.05 -9.83
N ILE A 169 -16.47 -11.81 -10.23
CA ILE A 169 -16.15 -11.47 -11.62
C ILE A 169 -14.82 -12.13 -12.07
N PRO A 170 -13.66 -11.87 -11.43
CA PRO A 170 -12.41 -12.52 -11.83
C PRO A 170 -12.43 -14.04 -11.59
N LEU A 171 -13.15 -14.50 -10.55
CA LEU A 171 -13.28 -15.93 -10.26
C LEU A 171 -14.08 -16.66 -11.34
N LEU A 172 -15.23 -16.11 -11.76
CA LEU A 172 -16.05 -16.68 -12.84
C LEU A 172 -15.34 -16.57 -14.19
N LEU A 173 -14.55 -15.52 -14.42
CA LEU A 173 -13.72 -15.41 -15.61
C LEU A 173 -12.69 -16.55 -15.67
N MET A 174 -11.99 -16.81 -14.55
CA MET A 174 -11.05 -17.93 -14.43
C MET A 174 -11.77 -19.27 -14.64
N LEU A 175 -12.85 -19.54 -13.90
CA LEU A 175 -13.55 -20.83 -13.98
C LEU A 175 -14.20 -21.06 -15.34
N GLY A 176 -14.80 -20.03 -15.94
CA GLY A 176 -15.43 -20.10 -17.25
C GLY A 176 -14.42 -20.33 -18.38
N ALA A 177 -13.30 -19.60 -18.37
CA ALA A 177 -12.23 -19.80 -19.35
C ALA A 177 -11.56 -21.17 -19.18
N GLY A 178 -11.34 -21.62 -17.94
CA GLY A 178 -10.79 -22.94 -17.64
C GLY A 178 -11.74 -24.07 -18.09
N GLY A 179 -13.04 -23.93 -17.85
CA GLY A 179 -14.06 -24.86 -18.33
C GLY A 179 -14.14 -24.91 -19.85
N ALA A 180 -13.98 -23.78 -20.54
CA ALA A 180 -13.94 -23.75 -22.00
C ALA A 180 -12.65 -24.39 -22.56
N LEU A 181 -11.51 -24.20 -21.91
CA LEU A 181 -10.25 -24.90 -22.26
C LEU A 181 -10.35 -26.40 -22.02
N TRP A 182 -11.10 -26.81 -20.99
CA TRP A 182 -11.34 -28.22 -20.69
C TRP A 182 -12.10 -28.94 -21.80
N THR A 183 -12.89 -28.24 -22.62
CA THR A 183 -13.65 -28.85 -23.73
C THR A 183 -12.88 -28.92 -25.05
N ASN A 184 -11.56 -28.67 -25.04
CA ASN A 184 -10.70 -28.65 -26.22
C ASN A 184 -11.27 -27.75 -27.35
N PRO A 185 -11.33 -26.42 -27.12
CA PRO A 185 -11.98 -25.50 -28.04
C PRO A 185 -11.20 -25.41 -29.36
N GLN A 186 -11.84 -24.85 -30.40
CA GLN A 186 -11.18 -24.60 -31.69
C GLN A 186 -9.91 -23.75 -31.52
N ASP A 187 -8.93 -23.95 -32.39
CA ASP A 187 -7.58 -23.39 -32.26
C ASP A 187 -7.53 -21.87 -32.04
N ASN A 188 -8.44 -21.13 -32.68
CA ASN A 188 -8.54 -19.67 -32.56
C ASN A 188 -8.96 -19.18 -31.16
N TRP A 189 -9.58 -20.04 -30.35
CA TRP A 189 -10.05 -19.71 -29.00
C TRP A 189 -9.07 -20.10 -27.89
N ILE A 190 -8.13 -21.01 -28.15
CA ILE A 190 -7.19 -21.50 -27.13
C ILE A 190 -6.39 -20.34 -26.52
N LYS A 191 -5.81 -19.48 -27.38
CA LYS A 191 -4.97 -18.38 -26.90
C LYS A 191 -5.76 -17.32 -26.10
N PRO A 192 -6.89 -16.77 -26.62
CA PRO A 192 -7.73 -15.86 -25.84
C PRO A 192 -8.24 -16.47 -24.53
N LEU A 193 -8.66 -17.73 -24.53
CA LEU A 193 -9.17 -18.38 -23.31
C LEU A 193 -8.06 -18.60 -22.28
N THR A 194 -6.86 -19.00 -22.70
CA THR A 194 -5.69 -19.12 -21.81
C THR A 194 -5.32 -17.78 -21.19
N PHE A 195 -5.37 -16.72 -22.01
CA PHE A 195 -5.15 -15.35 -21.55
C PHE A 195 -6.17 -14.90 -20.49
N LEU A 196 -7.46 -15.11 -20.76
CA LEU A 196 -8.54 -14.78 -19.82
C LEU A 196 -8.47 -15.64 -18.53
N PHE A 197 -8.12 -16.92 -18.66
CA PHE A 197 -7.90 -17.83 -17.55
C PHE A 197 -6.78 -17.31 -16.62
N ALA A 198 -5.63 -16.95 -17.20
CA ALA A 198 -4.49 -16.42 -16.46
C ALA A 198 -4.78 -15.07 -15.80
N ILE A 199 -5.46 -14.13 -16.50
CA ILE A 199 -5.89 -12.85 -15.90
C ILE A 199 -6.85 -13.09 -14.75
N GLY A 200 -7.91 -13.88 -14.96
CA GLY A 200 -8.90 -14.16 -13.94
C GLY A 200 -8.26 -14.79 -12.70
N GLY A 201 -7.35 -15.75 -12.91
CA GLY A 201 -6.57 -16.38 -11.86
C GLY A 201 -5.65 -15.39 -11.13
N TRP A 202 -4.94 -14.54 -11.86
CA TRP A 202 -4.06 -13.52 -11.28
C TRP A 202 -4.82 -12.51 -10.42
N VAL A 203 -5.93 -11.94 -10.90
CA VAL A 203 -6.75 -11.00 -10.12
C VAL A 203 -7.35 -11.69 -8.89
N THR A 204 -7.81 -12.93 -9.03
CA THR A 204 -8.35 -13.74 -7.92
C THR A 204 -7.28 -13.97 -6.85
N ALA A 205 -6.08 -14.37 -7.26
CA ALA A 205 -4.94 -14.57 -6.37
C ALA A 205 -4.52 -13.28 -5.67
N LEU A 206 -4.48 -12.14 -6.38
CA LEU A 206 -4.20 -10.83 -5.81
C LEU A 206 -5.23 -10.47 -4.73
N CYS A 207 -6.52 -10.71 -4.97
CA CYS A 207 -7.54 -10.44 -3.97
C CYS A 207 -7.34 -11.29 -2.71
N ILE A 208 -6.98 -12.56 -2.87
CA ILE A 208 -6.70 -13.48 -1.76
C ILE A 208 -5.43 -13.06 -1.00
N HIS A 209 -4.41 -12.59 -1.71
CA HIS A 209 -3.17 -12.04 -1.14
C HIS A 209 -3.48 -10.81 -0.26
N GLU A 210 -4.14 -9.79 -0.80
CA GLU A 210 -4.50 -8.59 -0.04
C GLU A 210 -5.44 -8.89 1.14
N PHE A 211 -6.37 -9.82 0.94
CA PHE A 211 -7.22 -10.32 2.02
C PHE A 211 -6.40 -10.99 3.13
N GLY A 212 -5.34 -11.72 2.79
CA GLY A 212 -4.41 -12.31 3.74
C GLY A 212 -3.76 -11.28 4.66
N HIS A 213 -3.26 -10.17 4.11
CA HIS A 213 -2.76 -9.04 4.92
C HIS A 213 -3.83 -8.50 5.85
N ALA A 214 -5.01 -8.16 5.31
CA ALA A 214 -6.11 -7.58 6.07
C ALA A 214 -6.60 -8.51 7.19
N LEU A 215 -6.70 -9.82 6.92
CA LEU A 215 -7.16 -10.81 7.89
C LEU A 215 -6.20 -10.90 9.08
N VAL A 216 -4.90 -11.01 8.80
CA VAL A 216 -3.89 -11.10 9.86
C VAL A 216 -3.79 -9.78 10.64
N ALA A 217 -3.87 -8.63 9.96
CA ALA A 217 -3.92 -7.31 10.61
C ALA A 217 -5.13 -7.18 11.56
N TYR A 218 -6.30 -7.67 11.12
CA TYR A 218 -7.54 -7.65 11.90
C TYR A 218 -7.41 -8.45 13.20
N PHE A 219 -6.88 -9.67 13.12
CA PHE A 219 -6.59 -10.46 14.32
C PHE A 219 -5.46 -9.86 15.17
N GLY A 220 -4.52 -9.17 14.51
CA GLY A 220 -3.41 -8.46 15.14
C GLY A 220 -3.79 -7.18 15.87
N GLY A 221 -5.03 -6.69 15.70
CA GLY A 221 -5.59 -5.56 16.44
C GLY A 221 -5.94 -4.34 15.60
N ASP A 222 -5.65 -4.35 14.29
CA ASP A 222 -6.12 -3.31 13.38
C ASP A 222 -7.55 -3.59 12.91
N THR A 223 -8.54 -3.10 13.66
CA THR A 223 -9.94 -3.26 13.29
C THR A 223 -10.36 -2.38 12.11
N SER A 224 -9.54 -1.38 11.72
CA SER A 224 -9.91 -0.42 10.67
C SER A 224 -9.99 -1.05 9.27
N VAL A 225 -9.25 -2.15 9.04
CA VAL A 225 -9.30 -2.92 7.78
C VAL A 225 -10.69 -3.49 7.48
N ARG A 226 -11.50 -3.73 8.51
CA ARG A 226 -12.90 -4.14 8.37
C ARG A 226 -13.75 -3.01 7.83
N ASP A 227 -13.61 -1.82 8.42
CA ASP A 227 -14.40 -0.63 8.07
C ASP A 227 -14.04 -0.10 6.67
N GLN A 228 -12.75 -0.21 6.30
CA GLN A 228 -12.28 0.06 4.94
C GLN A 228 -12.73 -1.01 3.93
N GLY A 229 -13.22 -2.15 4.42
CA GLY A 229 -13.82 -3.21 3.61
C GLY A 229 -12.81 -4.15 2.95
N TYR A 230 -11.57 -4.22 3.43
CA TYR A 230 -10.56 -5.15 2.90
C TYR A 230 -10.87 -6.62 3.20
N LEU A 231 -11.70 -6.89 4.23
CA LEU A 231 -12.20 -8.23 4.53
C LEU A 231 -13.32 -8.71 3.58
N THR A 232 -13.46 -8.09 2.41
CA THR A 232 -14.52 -8.41 1.42
C THR A 232 -14.01 -8.98 0.10
N LEU A 233 -12.69 -9.21 -0.04
CA LEU A 233 -12.08 -9.68 -1.30
C LEU A 233 -12.38 -8.76 -2.50
N ASN A 234 -12.73 -7.49 -2.27
CA ASN A 234 -13.14 -6.58 -3.33
C ASN A 234 -11.92 -5.84 -3.90
N PRO A 235 -11.50 -6.10 -5.16
CA PRO A 235 -10.33 -5.45 -5.76
C PRO A 235 -10.47 -3.94 -5.88
N LEU A 236 -11.69 -3.41 -5.94
CA LEU A 236 -11.94 -1.98 -6.08
C LEU A 236 -11.74 -1.18 -4.78
N LYS A 237 -11.64 -1.86 -3.64
CA LYS A 237 -11.46 -1.18 -2.35
C LYS A 237 -10.01 -0.88 -2.02
N TYR A 238 -9.05 -1.52 -2.69
CA TYR A 238 -7.62 -1.34 -2.41
C TYR A 238 -7.11 0.04 -2.82
N THR A 239 -6.00 0.48 -2.23
CA THR A 239 -5.63 1.92 -2.17
C THR A 239 -5.64 2.64 -3.54
N HIS A 240 -5.15 1.99 -4.60
CA HIS A 240 -5.06 2.57 -5.95
C HIS A 240 -5.42 1.54 -7.06
N PRO A 241 -6.70 1.12 -7.24
CA PRO A 241 -7.08 -0.04 -8.06
C PRO A 241 -6.63 0.06 -9.53
N PHE A 242 -6.65 1.27 -10.10
CA PHE A 242 -6.23 1.50 -11.48
C PHE A 242 -4.74 1.15 -11.68
N TYR A 243 -3.82 1.81 -10.98
CA TYR A 243 -2.39 1.55 -11.10
C TYR A 243 -2.02 0.12 -10.71
N SER A 244 -2.77 -0.42 -9.75
CA SER A 244 -2.55 -1.74 -9.16
C SER A 244 -2.98 -2.92 -10.01
N LEU A 245 -3.92 -2.70 -10.94
CA LEU A 245 -4.38 -3.74 -11.86
C LEU A 245 -3.83 -3.49 -13.26
N VAL A 246 -3.87 -2.25 -13.74
CA VAL A 246 -3.52 -1.93 -15.13
C VAL A 246 -2.03 -2.09 -15.38
N ILE A 247 -1.15 -1.62 -14.49
CA ILE A 247 0.30 -1.71 -14.72
C ILE A 247 0.76 -3.19 -14.74
N PRO A 248 0.43 -4.04 -13.75
CA PRO A 248 0.81 -5.45 -13.81
C PRO A 248 0.23 -6.19 -15.01
N LEU A 249 -1.01 -5.86 -15.42
CA LEU A 249 -1.62 -6.44 -16.62
C LEU A 249 -0.88 -6.06 -17.88
N ILE A 250 -0.41 -4.80 -18.03
CA ILE A 250 0.41 -4.38 -19.17
C ILE A 250 1.73 -5.16 -19.22
N PHE A 251 2.41 -5.32 -18.08
CA PHE A 251 3.65 -6.10 -18.02
C PHE A 251 3.41 -7.57 -18.37
N MET A 252 2.32 -8.15 -17.86
CA MET A 252 1.93 -9.51 -18.19
C MET A 252 1.58 -9.66 -19.68
N PHE A 253 0.90 -8.68 -20.28
CA PHE A 253 0.63 -8.60 -21.72
C PHE A 253 1.90 -8.51 -22.57
N MET A 254 3.00 -7.96 -22.05
CA MET A 254 4.29 -7.89 -22.75
C MET A 254 5.15 -9.15 -22.56
N GLY A 255 4.61 -10.22 -21.95
CA GLY A 255 5.36 -11.43 -21.60
C GLY A 255 6.25 -11.27 -20.37
N GLY A 256 6.05 -10.20 -19.59
CA GLY A 256 6.80 -9.88 -18.37
C GLY A 256 6.19 -10.46 -17.10
N ILE A 257 6.95 -10.39 -16.01
CA ILE A 257 6.50 -10.76 -14.65
C ILE A 257 5.39 -9.80 -14.21
N GLY A 258 4.27 -10.34 -13.72
CA GLY A 258 3.23 -9.53 -13.07
C GLY A 258 3.82 -8.84 -11.83
N LEU A 259 4.00 -7.52 -11.90
CA LEU A 259 4.48 -6.72 -10.77
C LEU A 259 3.43 -6.72 -9.63
N PRO A 260 3.82 -6.51 -8.36
CA PRO A 260 2.88 -6.40 -7.26
C PRO A 260 1.84 -5.31 -7.53
N GLY A 261 0.59 -5.65 -7.32
CA GLY A 261 -0.54 -4.74 -7.38
C GLY A 261 -1.06 -4.42 -5.98
N ALA A 262 -1.74 -3.27 -5.84
CA ALA A 262 -2.70 -2.90 -4.80
C ALA A 262 -2.28 -3.19 -3.36
N ALA A 263 -1.61 -2.25 -2.70
CA ALA A 263 -1.39 -2.38 -1.26
C ALA A 263 -2.68 -2.15 -0.46
N VAL A 264 -2.99 -3.05 0.47
CA VAL A 264 -3.86 -2.78 1.60
C VAL A 264 -3.18 -1.84 2.60
N TYR A 265 -3.94 -0.82 3.01
CA TYR A 265 -3.62 0.06 4.12
C TYR A 265 -3.70 -0.74 5.43
N VAL A 266 -2.58 -0.90 6.13
CA VAL A 266 -2.53 -1.48 7.49
C VAL A 266 -2.04 -0.44 8.48
N ASN A 267 -2.81 -0.18 9.52
CA ASN A 267 -2.38 0.63 10.65
C ASN A 267 -1.46 -0.20 11.57
N ARG A 268 -0.15 -0.13 11.30
CA ARG A 268 0.87 -0.85 12.07
C ARG A 268 0.93 -0.44 13.55
N PHE A 269 0.46 0.77 13.91
CA PHE A 269 0.38 1.22 15.30
C PHE A 269 -0.78 0.58 16.08
N ALA A 270 -1.83 0.13 15.38
CA ALA A 270 -2.95 -0.57 16.00
C ALA A 270 -2.58 -2.00 16.41
N LEU A 271 -1.57 -2.59 15.77
CA LEU A 271 -1.12 -3.96 16.02
C LEU A 271 -0.64 -4.15 17.47
N ARG A 272 -0.82 -5.35 17.99
CA ARG A 272 -0.54 -5.67 19.41
C ARG A 272 0.95 -5.71 19.72
N ASN A 273 1.78 -6.17 18.78
CA ASN A 273 3.23 -6.27 18.93
C ASN A 273 3.91 -6.44 17.56
N ALA A 274 5.25 -6.41 17.56
CA ALA A 274 6.06 -6.57 16.35
C ALA A 274 5.85 -7.92 15.64
N TRP A 275 5.46 -9.00 16.35
CA TRP A 275 5.15 -10.28 15.71
C TRP A 275 3.92 -10.18 14.80
N TRP A 276 2.88 -9.48 15.25
CA TRP A 276 1.70 -9.22 14.41
C TRP A 276 2.03 -8.36 13.19
N ASP A 277 3.01 -7.46 13.29
CA ASP A 277 3.50 -6.69 12.14
C ASP A 277 4.14 -7.63 11.09
N ARG A 278 5.03 -8.54 11.53
CA ARG A 278 5.65 -9.54 10.66
C ARG A 278 4.63 -10.48 10.01
N PHE A 279 3.72 -11.02 10.81
CA PHE A 279 2.70 -11.94 10.32
C PHE A 279 1.72 -11.23 9.38
N THR A 280 1.42 -9.95 9.63
CA THR A 280 0.60 -9.17 8.70
C THR A 280 1.26 -9.10 7.33
N SER A 281 2.55 -8.78 7.28
CA SER A 281 3.31 -8.82 6.02
C SER A 281 3.44 -10.22 5.44
N ALA A 282 3.51 -11.29 6.24
CA ALA A 282 3.47 -12.66 5.73
C ALA A 282 2.07 -13.10 5.22
N GLY A 283 1.01 -12.39 5.63
CA GLY A 283 -0.39 -12.75 5.33
C GLY A 283 -0.68 -12.83 3.83
N GLY A 284 -0.17 -11.89 3.04
CA GLY A 284 -0.31 -11.90 1.58
C GLY A 284 0.36 -13.10 0.92
N PRO A 285 1.68 -13.29 1.10
CA PRO A 285 2.38 -14.47 0.58
C PRO A 285 1.74 -15.80 1.00
N LEU A 286 1.23 -15.90 2.24
CA LEU A 286 0.48 -17.08 2.67
C LEU A 286 -0.86 -17.24 1.92
N GLY A 287 -1.57 -16.16 1.61
CA GLY A 287 -2.75 -16.17 0.76
C GLY A 287 -2.44 -16.65 -0.67
N THR A 288 -1.35 -16.16 -1.27
CA THR A 288 -0.86 -16.64 -2.57
C THR A 288 -0.51 -18.12 -2.50
N LEU A 289 0.17 -18.57 -1.45
CA LEU A 289 0.51 -19.98 -1.25
C LEU A 289 -0.74 -20.87 -1.15
N VAL A 290 -1.78 -20.43 -0.43
CA VAL A 290 -3.07 -21.14 -0.38
C VAL A 290 -3.69 -21.22 -1.76
N PHE A 291 -3.68 -20.14 -2.53
CA PHE A 291 -4.21 -20.14 -3.90
C PHE A 291 -3.43 -21.09 -4.83
N ILE A 292 -2.10 -21.11 -4.74
CA ILE A 292 -1.26 -22.09 -5.46
C ILE A 292 -1.70 -23.50 -5.08
N ALA A 293 -1.73 -23.83 -3.79
CA ALA A 293 -2.10 -25.17 -3.34
C ALA A 293 -3.51 -25.58 -3.82
N LEU A 294 -4.50 -24.67 -3.79
CA LEU A 294 -5.87 -24.93 -4.24
C LEU A 294 -6.00 -25.12 -5.75
N THR A 295 -5.10 -24.55 -6.54
CA THR A 295 -5.17 -24.62 -8.02
C THR A 295 -4.26 -25.70 -8.59
N THR A 296 -3.13 -25.98 -7.95
CA THR A 296 -2.12 -26.92 -8.46
C THR A 296 -2.14 -28.28 -7.78
N TRP A 297 -3.04 -28.52 -6.81
CA TRP A 297 -3.19 -29.85 -6.17
C TRP A 297 -3.34 -31.02 -7.16
N PRO A 298 -3.94 -30.89 -8.37
CA PRO A 298 -3.99 -32.02 -9.31
C PRO A 298 -2.60 -32.52 -9.69
N PHE A 299 -1.63 -31.61 -9.89
CA PHE A 299 -0.25 -31.94 -10.24
C PHE A 299 0.50 -32.65 -9.13
N ALA A 300 0.10 -32.43 -7.86
CA ALA A 300 0.63 -33.17 -6.72
C ALA A 300 0.11 -34.63 -6.64
N LEU A 301 -0.88 -34.97 -7.47
CA LEU A 301 -1.42 -36.32 -7.61
C LEU A 301 -1.04 -36.89 -8.99
N ASP A 302 -1.69 -37.97 -9.40
CA ASP A 302 -1.46 -38.65 -10.68
C ASP A 302 -2.17 -37.93 -11.84
N TRP A 303 -1.81 -36.66 -12.06
CA TRP A 303 -2.44 -35.78 -13.05
C TRP A 303 -2.39 -36.34 -14.47
N GLN A 304 -1.38 -37.14 -14.80
CA GLN A 304 -1.22 -37.77 -16.10
C GLN A 304 -2.42 -38.65 -16.48
N ARG A 305 -3.13 -39.23 -15.48
CA ARG A 305 -4.36 -40.01 -15.71
C ARG A 305 -5.56 -39.15 -16.07
N TRP A 306 -5.54 -37.87 -15.74
CA TRP A 306 -6.64 -36.95 -15.96
C TRP A 306 -6.47 -36.12 -17.23
N VAL A 307 -5.28 -36.19 -17.85
CA VAL A 307 -5.03 -35.63 -19.18
C VAL A 307 -5.54 -36.59 -20.24
N THR A 308 -6.42 -36.08 -21.09
CA THR A 308 -7.03 -36.78 -22.21
C THR A 308 -6.93 -35.89 -23.45
N GLU A 309 -7.19 -36.46 -24.63
CA GLU A 309 -7.28 -35.67 -25.86
C GLU A 309 -8.42 -34.64 -25.79
N GLU A 310 -9.44 -34.87 -24.97
CA GLU A 310 -10.60 -33.99 -24.83
C GLU A 310 -10.38 -32.78 -23.92
N ASN A 311 -9.29 -32.73 -23.14
CA ASN A 311 -9.02 -31.62 -22.21
C ASN A 311 -7.56 -31.14 -22.24
N TYR A 312 -6.84 -31.44 -23.32
CA TYR A 312 -5.41 -31.22 -23.43
C TYR A 312 -4.99 -29.77 -23.13
N PHE A 313 -5.70 -28.78 -23.68
CA PHE A 313 -5.32 -27.36 -23.54
C PHE A 313 -5.52 -26.77 -22.13
N PHE A 314 -6.34 -27.38 -21.28
CA PHE A 314 -6.54 -26.91 -19.91
C PHE A 314 -5.28 -27.11 -19.04
N TRP A 315 -4.56 -28.22 -19.22
CA TRP A 315 -3.45 -28.59 -18.35
C TRP A 315 -2.24 -27.65 -18.46
N PRO A 316 -1.76 -27.29 -19.67
CA PRO A 316 -0.74 -26.26 -19.83
C PRO A 316 -1.16 -24.90 -19.26
N ALA A 317 -2.41 -24.46 -19.50
CA ALA A 317 -2.93 -23.22 -18.95
C ALA A 317 -2.92 -23.21 -17.40
N LEU A 318 -3.32 -24.32 -16.77
CA LEU A 318 -3.28 -24.49 -15.31
C LEU A 318 -1.85 -24.49 -14.78
N ALA A 319 -0.93 -25.21 -15.43
CA ALA A 319 0.48 -25.26 -15.05
C ALA A 319 1.14 -23.87 -15.13
N PHE A 320 0.88 -23.14 -16.22
CA PHE A 320 1.40 -21.79 -16.42
C PHE A 320 0.82 -20.78 -15.43
N MET A 321 -0.49 -20.81 -15.16
CA MET A 321 -1.11 -19.99 -14.11
C MET A 321 -0.47 -20.28 -12.75
N GLY A 322 -0.25 -21.55 -12.39
CA GLY A 322 0.41 -21.93 -11.15
C GLY A 322 1.85 -21.40 -11.07
N PHE A 323 2.58 -21.46 -12.18
CA PHE A 323 3.92 -20.91 -12.32
C PHE A 323 3.95 -19.38 -12.14
N LEU A 324 2.97 -18.64 -12.69
CA LEU A 324 2.83 -17.19 -12.46
C LEU A 324 2.64 -16.89 -10.97
N GLN A 325 1.84 -17.68 -10.26
CA GLN A 325 1.61 -17.50 -8.83
C GLN A 325 2.84 -17.83 -7.98
N VAL A 326 3.59 -18.88 -8.33
CA VAL A 326 4.89 -19.20 -7.70
C VAL A 326 5.88 -18.05 -7.91
N THR A 327 5.92 -17.48 -9.11
CA THR A 327 6.75 -16.32 -9.42
C THR A 327 6.37 -15.12 -8.55
N ALA A 328 5.07 -14.82 -8.43
CA ALA A 328 4.57 -13.75 -7.58
C ALA A 328 4.86 -13.99 -6.09
N LEU A 329 4.77 -15.24 -5.61
CA LEU A 329 5.11 -15.62 -4.24
C LEU A 329 6.59 -15.33 -3.95
N ILE A 330 7.50 -15.83 -4.79
CA ILE A 330 8.94 -15.63 -4.59
C ILE A 330 9.29 -14.15 -4.69
N PHE A 331 8.72 -13.44 -5.67
CA PHE A 331 8.94 -12.02 -5.82
C PHE A 331 8.55 -11.24 -4.56
N ASN A 332 7.36 -11.48 -4.01
CA ASN A 332 6.92 -10.81 -2.78
C ASN A 332 7.73 -11.19 -1.54
N LEU A 333 8.39 -12.36 -1.51
CA LEU A 333 9.27 -12.76 -0.41
C LEU A 333 10.67 -12.14 -0.46
N ILE A 334 11.03 -11.45 -1.54
CA ILE A 334 12.32 -10.73 -1.62
C ILE A 334 12.35 -9.65 -0.53
N PRO A 335 13.42 -9.57 0.29
CA PRO A 335 13.52 -8.62 1.41
C PRO A 335 13.85 -7.19 0.97
N LEU A 336 13.14 -6.67 -0.03
CA LEU A 336 13.31 -5.33 -0.58
C LEU A 336 11.99 -4.54 -0.49
N PRO A 337 11.99 -3.27 -0.06
CA PRO A 337 10.78 -2.46 -0.12
C PRO A 337 10.32 -2.27 -1.58
N PRO A 338 9.01 -2.13 -1.83
CA PRO A 338 7.90 -2.21 -0.90
C PRO A 338 7.37 -3.65 -0.70
N LEU A 339 8.12 -4.68 -1.08
CA LEU A 339 7.67 -6.08 -1.07
C LEU A 339 7.46 -6.61 0.35
N ASP A 340 6.64 -7.64 0.47
CA ASP A 340 6.26 -8.22 1.76
C ASP A 340 7.43 -8.81 2.53
N GLY A 341 8.42 -9.36 1.83
CA GLY A 341 9.65 -9.88 2.41
C GLY A 341 10.35 -8.83 3.26
N TRP A 342 10.38 -7.57 2.79
CA TRP A 342 10.85 -6.45 3.60
C TRP A 342 9.95 -6.24 4.81
N GLY A 343 8.63 -6.24 4.63
CA GLY A 343 7.65 -6.13 5.72
C GLY A 343 7.83 -7.20 6.82
N ILE A 344 8.18 -8.44 6.46
CA ILE A 344 8.43 -9.55 7.39
C ILE A 344 9.69 -9.32 8.24
N ILE A 345 10.74 -8.75 7.67
CA ILE A 345 12.01 -8.51 8.39
C ILE A 345 12.07 -7.13 9.03
N SER A 346 11.31 -6.16 8.52
CA SER A 346 11.37 -4.74 8.92
C SER A 346 11.22 -4.51 10.42
N PRO A 347 10.38 -5.25 11.19
CA PRO A 347 10.23 -5.03 12.63
C PRO A 347 11.46 -5.43 13.45
N SER A 348 12.48 -6.05 12.82
CA SER A 348 13.79 -6.30 13.44
C SER A 348 14.67 -5.06 13.47
N PHE A 349 14.35 -4.04 12.69
CA PHE A 349 15.13 -2.81 12.56
C PHE A 349 14.49 -1.66 13.35
N SER A 350 15.28 -0.63 13.63
CA SER A 350 14.80 0.56 14.33
C SER A 350 13.73 1.31 13.51
N TRP A 351 13.06 2.29 14.13
CA TRP A 351 12.11 3.14 13.40
C TRP A 351 12.81 3.96 12.30
N GLU A 352 14.01 4.46 12.59
CA GLU A 352 14.78 5.31 11.69
C GLU A 352 15.25 4.54 10.45
N THR A 353 15.76 3.32 10.62
CA THR A 353 16.18 2.48 9.49
C THR A 353 15.00 2.13 8.60
N ARG A 354 13.85 1.77 9.19
CA ARG A 354 12.63 1.47 8.44
C ARG A 354 12.18 2.66 7.60
N VAL A 355 12.12 3.85 8.20
CA VAL A 355 11.71 5.09 7.53
C VAL A 355 12.71 5.51 6.47
N LYS A 356 14.03 5.30 6.65
CA LYS A 356 15.05 5.62 5.63
C LYS A 356 14.98 4.67 4.44
N VAL A 357 14.81 3.38 4.70
CA VAL A 357 14.79 2.35 3.65
C VAL A 357 13.49 2.41 2.85
N SER A 358 12.35 2.72 3.48
CA SER A 358 11.05 2.84 2.78
C SER A 358 11.02 3.95 1.72
N GLN A 359 11.83 5.01 1.88
CA GLN A 359 11.93 6.14 0.92
C GLN A 359 12.46 5.68 -0.43
N TYR A 360 13.28 4.63 -0.44
CA TYR A 360 13.87 4.07 -1.64
C TYR A 360 12.97 3.00 -2.31
N GLY A 361 11.76 2.73 -1.79
CA GLY A 361 10.90 1.65 -2.26
C GLY A 361 10.59 1.68 -3.77
N GLY A 362 10.34 2.86 -4.33
CA GLY A 362 10.13 2.99 -5.79
C GLY A 362 11.41 2.71 -6.59
N PHE A 363 12.57 3.13 -6.08
CA PHE A 363 13.86 2.90 -6.72
C PHE A 363 14.30 1.43 -6.62
N SER A 364 14.04 0.77 -5.50
CA SER A 364 14.37 -0.65 -5.31
C SER A 364 13.56 -1.56 -6.24
N LEU A 365 12.29 -1.26 -6.54
CA LEU A 365 11.53 -2.00 -7.56
C LEU A 365 12.12 -1.85 -8.96
N LEU A 366 12.47 -0.62 -9.34
CA LEU A 366 13.09 -0.36 -10.64
C LEU A 366 14.44 -1.07 -10.77
N LEU A 367 15.28 -0.99 -9.74
CA LEU A 367 16.57 -1.68 -9.70
C LEU A 367 16.38 -3.19 -9.76
N LEU A 368 15.44 -3.75 -9.01
CA LEU A 368 15.13 -5.18 -9.04
C LEU A 368 14.68 -5.61 -10.44
N PHE A 369 13.82 -4.84 -11.10
CA PHE A 369 13.40 -5.13 -12.47
C PHE A 369 14.60 -5.14 -13.45
N ILE A 370 15.48 -4.15 -13.36
CA ILE A 370 16.71 -4.10 -14.19
C ILE A 370 17.59 -5.33 -13.92
N LEU A 371 17.80 -5.66 -12.64
CA LEU A 371 18.64 -6.80 -12.25
C LEU A 371 18.05 -8.12 -12.75
N LEU A 372 16.74 -8.33 -12.63
CA LEU A 372 16.08 -9.54 -13.11
C LEU A 372 16.09 -9.67 -14.64
N ASN A 373 16.15 -8.56 -15.39
CA ASN A 373 16.21 -8.58 -16.85
C ASN A 373 17.64 -8.45 -17.44
N SER A 374 18.65 -8.27 -16.59
CA SER A 374 20.03 -8.05 -17.04
C SER A 374 20.75 -9.29 -17.59
N GLY A 375 20.20 -10.50 -17.36
CA GLY A 375 20.90 -11.77 -17.65
C GLY A 375 22.05 -12.06 -16.69
N SER A 376 22.12 -11.35 -15.57
CA SER A 376 23.15 -11.55 -14.54
C SER A 376 22.95 -12.85 -13.76
N GLY A 377 23.92 -13.19 -12.90
CA GLY A 377 23.75 -14.30 -11.94
C GLY A 377 22.53 -14.16 -11.03
N ILE A 378 22.03 -12.93 -10.79
CA ILE A 378 20.81 -12.68 -10.03
C ILE A 378 19.57 -13.12 -10.82
N THR A 379 19.53 -12.83 -12.13
CA THR A 379 18.47 -13.34 -13.03
C THR A 379 18.40 -14.86 -12.96
N LEU A 380 19.56 -15.53 -13.11
CA LEU A 380 19.62 -17.00 -13.07
C LEU A 380 19.20 -17.56 -11.71
N TRP A 381 19.68 -16.97 -10.61
CA TRP A 381 19.30 -17.38 -9.27
C TRP A 381 17.78 -17.25 -9.03
N PHE A 382 17.18 -16.14 -9.47
CA PHE A 382 15.75 -15.91 -9.33
C PHE A 382 14.94 -16.96 -10.10
N TRP A 383 15.20 -17.13 -11.41
CA TRP A 383 14.46 -18.10 -12.22
C TRP A 383 14.69 -19.55 -11.76
N ASN A 384 15.91 -19.91 -11.36
CA ASN A 384 16.18 -21.23 -10.76
C ASN A 384 15.36 -21.45 -9.49
N SER A 385 15.24 -20.42 -8.64
CA SER A 385 14.39 -20.50 -7.44
C SER A 385 12.92 -20.67 -7.80
N VAL A 386 12.43 -19.97 -8.83
CA VAL A 386 11.06 -20.12 -9.34
C VAL A 386 10.80 -21.54 -9.83
N PHE A 387 11.66 -22.08 -10.70
CA PHE A 387 11.50 -23.46 -11.20
C PHE A 387 11.65 -24.51 -10.09
N GLN A 388 12.54 -24.28 -9.13
CA GLN A 388 12.70 -25.17 -7.98
C GLN A 388 11.43 -25.21 -7.12
N VAL A 389 10.86 -24.06 -6.76
CA VAL A 389 9.61 -24.02 -5.99
C VAL A 389 8.45 -24.58 -6.81
N ALA A 390 8.36 -24.29 -8.10
CA ALA A 390 7.35 -24.89 -8.99
C ALA A 390 7.43 -26.42 -9.01
N SER A 391 8.64 -26.99 -8.93
CA SER A 391 8.83 -28.44 -8.83
C SER A 391 8.33 -29.04 -7.51
N TRP A 392 8.30 -28.27 -6.41
CA TRP A 392 7.69 -28.73 -5.15
C TRP A 392 6.18 -28.94 -5.27
N PHE A 393 5.54 -28.24 -6.21
CA PHE A 393 4.14 -28.43 -6.59
C PHE A 393 3.98 -29.41 -7.76
N ASN A 394 5.06 -30.11 -8.16
CA ASN A 394 5.09 -31.05 -9.28
C ASN A 394 4.64 -30.45 -10.62
N LEU A 395 4.79 -29.14 -10.82
CA LEU A 395 4.43 -28.48 -12.07
C LEU A 395 5.38 -28.92 -13.20
N PRO A 396 4.88 -29.57 -14.28
CA PRO A 396 5.75 -30.01 -15.36
C PRO A 396 6.28 -28.83 -16.16
N GLN A 397 7.60 -28.74 -16.32
CA GLN A 397 8.23 -27.63 -17.08
C GLN A 397 7.76 -27.58 -18.54
N SER A 398 7.50 -28.74 -19.16
CA SER A 398 6.94 -28.82 -20.51
C SER A 398 5.56 -28.19 -20.61
N MET A 399 4.70 -28.41 -19.60
CA MET A 399 3.36 -27.81 -19.55
C MET A 399 3.40 -26.32 -19.24
N ILE A 400 4.34 -25.87 -18.41
CA ILE A 400 4.57 -24.44 -18.18
C ILE A 400 4.93 -23.76 -19.51
N GLY A 401 5.86 -24.34 -20.29
CA GLY A 401 6.25 -23.81 -21.60
C GLY A 401 5.10 -23.77 -22.60
N GLN A 402 4.35 -24.87 -22.73
CA GLN A 402 3.16 -24.91 -23.60
C GLN A 402 2.07 -23.91 -23.17
N GLY A 403 1.86 -23.74 -21.87
CA GLY A 403 0.89 -22.78 -21.33
C GLY A 403 1.33 -21.33 -21.57
N PHE A 404 2.64 -21.07 -21.54
CA PHE A 404 3.19 -19.77 -21.96
C PHE A 404 2.94 -19.52 -23.45
N ASP A 405 3.18 -20.51 -24.32
CA ASP A 405 2.90 -20.38 -25.76
C ASP A 405 1.41 -20.14 -26.06
N GLN A 406 0.52 -20.80 -25.29
CA GLN A 406 -0.92 -20.56 -25.34
C GLN A 406 -1.31 -19.18 -24.79
N PHE A 407 -0.61 -18.68 -23.78
CA PHE A 407 -0.89 -17.37 -23.20
C PHE A 407 -0.52 -16.22 -24.13
N MET A 408 0.56 -16.36 -24.92
CA MET A 408 1.06 -15.33 -25.82
C MET A 408 0.13 -15.18 -27.04
N LEU A 409 -0.51 -14.01 -27.17
CA LEU A 409 -1.53 -13.76 -28.20
C LEU A 409 -0.97 -13.52 -29.61
N TRP A 410 0.35 -13.41 -29.78
CA TRP A 410 1.02 -13.18 -31.07
C TRP A 410 1.81 -14.38 -31.57
#